data_AF-A0A194R467-F1
#
_entry.id   AF-A0A194R467-F1
#
_cell.length_a   1.000
_cell.length_b   1.000
_cell.length_c   1.000
_cell.angle_alpha   90.00
_cell.angle_beta   90.00
_cell.angle_gamma   90.00
#
_symmetry.space_group_name_H-M   'P 1'
#
loop_
_entity.id
_entity.type
_entity.pdbx_description
1 polymer ?
#
loop_
_entity_poly.entity_id
_entity_poly.type
_entity_poly.pdbx_seq_one_letter_code
_entity_poly.pdbx_strand_id
1 'polypeptide(L)'
;MYHQLSKVTGRLVSATHLQSPLFPVAPIALQRVEVPKIQYNTSHMSTVTEASACPAPGSQKLIPGTNIPYAPVPENIRRKQEIFQKHNDLPVFLKGGPFDGILYRFTMTLCVLGLAGIAHTIYKHAVPKKN
;
A
#
# COMPACT_ATOMS: atom_id res chain seq x y z
N MET A 1 33.78 27.39 -4.44
CA MET A 1 33.59 27.72 -3.01
C MET A 1 32.63 28.91 -2.96
N TYR A 2 31.46 28.76 -2.34
CA TYR A 2 30.53 29.89 -2.17
C TYR A 2 30.91 30.64 -0.88
N HIS A 3 30.86 31.96 -0.91
CA HIS A 3 31.15 32.80 0.26
C HIS A 3 29.89 33.61 0.61
N GLN A 4 29.54 33.64 1.89
CA GLN A 4 28.40 34.39 2.41
C GLN A 4 28.90 35.53 3.31
N LEU A 5 28.40 36.74 3.06
CA LEU A 5 28.74 37.93 3.84
C LEU A 5 27.96 37.90 5.17
N SER A 6 28.67 37.90 6.31
CA SER A 6 28.03 38.03 7.62
C SER A 6 27.53 39.46 7.81
N LYS A 7 26.21 39.66 7.96
CA LYS A 7 25.60 41.00 8.09
C LYS A 7 25.93 41.70 9.42
N VAL A 8 26.34 40.93 10.43
CA VAL A 8 26.66 41.47 11.76
C VAL A 8 28.13 41.88 11.86
N THR A 9 29.03 41.15 11.19
CA THR A 9 30.48 41.37 11.31
C THR A 9 31.13 41.88 10.03
N GLY A 10 30.39 41.95 8.92
CA GLY A 10 30.87 42.40 7.62
C GLY A 10 31.88 41.46 6.93
N ARG A 11 32.26 40.34 7.57
CA ARG A 11 33.28 39.43 7.05
C ARG A 11 32.69 38.38 6.11
N LEU A 12 33.38 38.10 5.02
CA LEU A 12 33.07 37.00 4.09
C LEU A 12 33.45 35.66 4.72
N VAL A 13 32.46 34.80 4.94
CA VAL A 13 32.63 33.44 5.48
C VAL A 13 32.48 32.43 4.35
N SER A 14 33.39 31.46 4.26
CA SER A 14 33.25 30.37 3.28
C SER A 14 32.08 29.47 3.68
N ALA A 15 31.08 29.35 2.80
CA ALA A 15 29.91 28.51 2.98
C ALA A 15 30.22 27.10 2.46
N THR A 16 30.64 26.21 3.35
CA THR A 16 30.89 24.78 3.04
C THR A 16 29.60 23.95 2.99
N HIS A 17 28.47 24.47 3.46
CA HIS A 17 27.21 23.73 3.57
C HIS A 17 26.25 23.90 2.37
N LEU A 18 26.77 24.31 1.20
CA LEU A 18 26.03 24.32 -0.07
C LEU A 18 26.52 23.27 -1.07
N GLN A 19 27.25 22.25 -0.59
CA GLN A 19 27.62 21.09 -1.41
C GLN A 19 26.58 19.97 -1.30
N SER A 20 25.38 20.20 -1.84
CA SER A 20 24.75 19.12 -2.60
C SER A 20 25.34 19.16 -4.02
N PRO A 21 26.02 18.11 -4.49
CA PRO A 21 26.56 18.11 -5.85
C PRO A 21 25.40 18.15 -6.87
N LEU A 22 25.50 19.08 -7.83
CA LEU A 22 24.60 19.23 -8.99
C LEU A 22 24.70 18.08 -10.02
N PHE A 23 25.18 16.91 -9.61
CA PHE A 23 25.27 15.70 -10.43
C PHE A 23 24.45 14.59 -9.76
N PRO A 24 23.70 13.77 -10.53
CA PRO A 24 23.04 12.62 -9.96
C PRO A 24 24.11 11.61 -9.50
N VAL A 25 24.37 11.56 -8.20
CA VAL A 25 25.02 10.41 -7.57
C VAL A 25 24.08 9.23 -7.76
N ALA A 26 24.58 8.13 -8.32
CA ALA A 26 23.80 6.91 -8.54
C ALA A 26 23.05 6.51 -7.25
N PRO A 27 21.81 5.99 -7.35
CA PRO A 27 21.05 5.63 -6.17
C PRO A 27 21.74 4.45 -5.46
N ILE A 28 22.52 4.77 -4.43
CA ILE A 28 22.81 3.84 -3.35
C ILE A 28 21.45 3.39 -2.82
N ALA A 29 21.21 2.07 -2.83
CA ALA A 29 19.98 1.48 -2.32
C ALA A 29 19.65 2.11 -0.96
N LEU A 30 18.45 2.69 -0.85
CA LEU A 30 17.95 3.40 0.33
C LEU A 30 18.37 2.67 1.61
N GLN A 31 19.48 3.10 2.19
CA GLN A 31 19.71 2.88 3.59
C GLN A 31 18.53 3.57 4.25
N ARG A 32 17.73 2.81 5.00
CA ARG A 32 16.56 3.29 5.76
C ARG A 32 17.08 4.23 6.85
N VAL A 33 17.66 5.35 6.44
CA VAL A 33 17.96 6.51 7.26
C VAL A 33 16.59 7.00 7.65
N GLU A 34 16.29 6.91 8.94
CA GLU A 34 15.07 7.49 9.48
C GLU A 34 14.95 8.91 8.94
N VAL A 35 13.80 9.21 8.32
CA VAL A 35 13.56 10.50 7.69
C VAL A 35 13.87 11.58 8.74
N PRO A 36 14.74 12.56 8.42
CA PRO A 36 15.15 13.56 9.38
C PRO A 36 13.91 14.22 9.99
N LYS A 37 13.74 14.10 11.30
CA LYS A 37 12.65 14.77 12.01
C LYS A 37 12.90 16.27 11.91
N ILE A 38 12.00 16.98 11.23
CA ILE A 38 12.01 18.43 11.17
C ILE A 38 11.73 18.94 12.59
N GLN A 39 12.77 19.40 13.29
CA GLN A 39 12.62 20.07 14.57
C GLN A 39 12.28 21.54 14.31
N TYR A 40 11.04 21.92 14.53
CA TYR A 40 10.62 23.32 14.48
C TYR A 40 11.05 24.01 15.78
N ASN A 41 12.20 24.68 15.74
CA ASN A 41 12.78 25.36 16.90
C ASN A 41 12.14 26.71 17.23
N THR A 42 11.06 27.09 16.52
CA THR A 42 10.31 28.31 16.78
C THR A 42 8.81 28.00 16.78
N SER A 43 8.09 28.55 17.76
CA SER A 43 6.63 28.36 17.94
C SER A 43 5.81 28.78 16.71
N HIS A 44 6.35 29.65 15.86
CA HIS A 44 5.69 30.16 14.66
C HIS A 44 5.93 29.31 13.41
N MET A 45 6.90 28.39 13.44
CA MET A 45 7.22 27.49 12.32
C MET A 45 6.76 26.06 12.59
N SER A 46 6.29 25.75 13.80
CA SER A 46 5.55 24.52 14.06
C SER A 46 4.36 24.54 13.12
N THR A 47 4.37 23.65 12.12
CA THR A 47 3.19 23.36 11.31
C THR A 47 2.06 23.17 12.31
N VAL A 48 1.11 24.10 12.32
CA VAL A 48 -0.07 24.03 13.17
C VAL A 48 -0.55 22.60 13.05
N THR A 49 -0.52 21.86 14.16
CA THR A 49 -1.24 20.62 14.25
C THR A 49 -2.65 20.95 13.81
N GLU A 50 -3.04 20.47 12.63
CA GLU A 50 -4.32 20.77 11.97
C GLU A 50 -5.53 20.37 12.81
N ALA A 51 -5.30 19.77 14.00
CA ALA A 51 -6.26 19.63 15.09
C ALA A 51 -6.91 20.96 15.54
N SER A 52 -6.33 22.14 15.26
CA SER A 52 -6.87 23.44 15.70
C SER A 52 -7.77 24.15 14.68
N ALA A 53 -7.81 23.74 13.40
CA ALA A 53 -8.59 24.45 12.37
C ALA A 53 -9.82 23.66 11.91
N CYS A 54 -9.83 22.33 12.10
CA CYS A 54 -11.00 21.49 11.90
C CYS A 54 -11.04 20.46 13.04
N PRO A 55 -12.21 20.15 13.62
CA PRO A 55 -12.33 19.11 14.62
C PRO A 55 -12.09 17.76 13.94
N ALA A 56 -10.84 17.36 13.80
CA ALA A 56 -10.45 16.11 13.14
C ALA A 56 -10.36 14.98 14.20
N PRO A 57 -11.09 13.87 14.03
CA PRO A 57 -11.03 12.74 14.93
C PRO A 57 -9.78 11.90 14.62
N GLY A 58 -8.83 11.87 15.56
CA GLY A 58 -7.76 10.87 15.63
C GLY A 58 -6.55 11.05 14.69
N SER A 59 -5.50 10.26 14.95
CA SER A 59 -4.24 10.26 14.19
C SER A 59 -4.47 9.77 12.75
N GLN A 60 -4.57 10.68 11.79
CA GLN A 60 -4.63 10.31 10.37
C GLN A 60 -3.23 9.97 9.85
N LYS A 61 -3.12 8.87 9.10
CA LYS A 61 -1.87 8.54 8.39
C LYS A 61 -1.68 9.55 7.25
N LEU A 62 -0.48 10.09 7.13
CA LEU A 62 -0.06 10.97 6.05
C LEU A 62 0.55 10.16 4.90
N ILE A 63 0.44 10.66 3.68
CA ILE A 63 1.12 10.09 2.51
C ILE A 63 2.64 10.25 2.72
N PRO A 64 3.45 9.17 2.62
CA PRO A 64 4.89 9.23 2.84
C PRO A 64 5.58 10.32 2.00
N GLY A 65 6.40 11.16 2.65
CA GLY A 65 7.11 12.25 1.99
C GLY A 65 6.29 13.53 1.78
N THR A 66 5.06 13.59 2.31
CA THR A 66 4.19 14.77 2.23
C THR A 66 3.50 15.06 3.57
N ASN A 67 2.98 16.28 3.73
CA ASN A 67 2.11 16.66 4.86
C ASN A 67 0.61 16.41 4.57
N ILE A 68 0.28 15.67 3.50
CA ILE A 68 -1.09 15.50 3.03
C ILE A 68 -1.67 14.22 3.64
N PRO A 69 -2.85 14.28 4.30
CA PRO A 69 -3.52 13.08 4.81
C PRO A 69 -4.05 12.19 3.68
N TYR A 70 -4.13 10.88 3.93
CA TYR A 70 -4.86 10.00 3.01
C TYR A 70 -6.34 10.37 2.95
N ALA A 71 -6.91 10.35 1.75
CA ALA A 71 -8.35 10.55 1.58
C ALA A 71 -9.14 9.51 2.40
N PRO A 72 -10.24 9.91 3.05
CA PRO A 72 -11.05 9.00 3.84
C PRO A 72 -11.64 7.90 2.95
N VAL A 73 -11.49 6.65 3.39
CA VAL A 73 -12.05 5.47 2.72
C VAL A 73 -13.50 5.32 3.17
N PRO A 74 -14.46 5.07 2.26
CA PRO A 74 -15.85 4.89 2.66
C PRO A 74 -16.01 3.60 3.49
N GLU A 75 -16.93 3.65 4.45
CA GLU A 75 -17.09 2.61 5.49
C GLU A 75 -17.36 1.21 4.94
N ASN A 76 -18.06 1.11 3.80
CA ASN A 76 -18.29 -0.16 3.11
C ASN A 76 -16.98 -0.81 2.63
N ILE A 77 -16.04 -0.02 2.11
CA ILE A 77 -14.74 -0.51 1.67
C ILE A 77 -13.89 -0.89 2.88
N ARG A 78 -13.92 -0.09 3.94
CA ARG A 78 -13.19 -0.38 5.19
C ARG A 78 -13.58 -1.74 5.78
N ARG A 79 -14.88 -2.03 5.87
CA ARG A 79 -15.38 -3.35 6.34
C ARG A 79 -14.89 -4.50 5.45
N LYS A 80 -14.86 -4.29 4.12
CA LYS A 80 -14.35 -5.32 3.20
C LYS A 80 -12.85 -5.50 3.36
N GLN A 81 -12.07 -4.43 3.50
CA GLN A 81 -10.64 -4.49 3.77
C GLN A 81 -10.36 -5.26 5.07
N GLU A 82 -11.10 -5.00 6.14
CA GLU A 82 -10.96 -5.73 7.40
C GLU A 82 -11.20 -7.24 7.23
N ILE A 83 -12.25 -7.63 6.50
CA ILE A 83 -12.54 -9.05 6.22
C ILE A 83 -11.42 -9.70 5.41
N PHE A 84 -10.99 -9.07 4.30
CA PHE A 84 -10.01 -9.65 3.38
C PHE A 84 -8.56 -9.52 3.84
N GLN A 85 -8.24 -8.63 4.78
CA GLN A 85 -6.89 -8.45 5.33
C GLN A 85 -6.71 -9.17 6.67
N LYS A 86 -7.76 -9.75 7.26
CA LYS A 86 -7.65 -10.55 8.48
C LYS A 86 -6.66 -11.71 8.30
N HIS A 87 -5.71 -11.86 9.21
CA HIS A 87 -4.74 -12.97 9.22
C HIS A 87 -5.40 -14.24 9.78
N ASN A 88 -6.08 -15.00 8.90
CA ASN A 88 -6.80 -16.23 9.25
C ASN A 88 -6.31 -17.47 8.48
N ASP A 89 -5.21 -17.36 7.74
CA ASP A 89 -4.68 -18.41 6.84
C ASP A 89 -5.67 -18.97 5.80
N LEU A 90 -6.85 -18.35 5.66
CA LEU A 90 -7.84 -18.71 4.67
C LEU A 90 -7.43 -18.20 3.28
N PRO A 91 -7.57 -19.02 2.24
CA PRO A 91 -7.32 -18.58 0.87
C PRO A 91 -8.38 -17.57 0.43
N VAL A 92 -8.01 -16.68 -0.50
CA VAL A 92 -8.84 -15.55 -0.92
C VAL A 92 -10.25 -15.95 -1.40
N PHE A 93 -10.38 -17.11 -2.05
CA PHE A 93 -11.65 -17.61 -2.59
C PHE A 93 -12.61 -18.20 -1.54
N LEU A 94 -12.19 -18.33 -0.28
CA LEU A 94 -13.05 -18.74 0.86
C LEU A 94 -13.20 -17.62 1.89
N LYS A 95 -12.61 -16.46 1.64
CA LYS A 95 -12.46 -15.40 2.64
C LYS A 95 -13.72 -14.53 2.80
N GLY A 96 -14.61 -14.53 1.82
CA GLY A 96 -15.86 -13.78 1.84
C GLY A 96 -16.96 -14.42 2.70
N GLY A 97 -16.81 -15.69 3.09
CA GLY A 97 -17.66 -16.35 4.08
C GLY A 97 -18.10 -17.77 3.69
N PRO A 98 -19.09 -18.35 4.39
CA PRO A 98 -19.52 -19.73 4.18
C PRO A 98 -20.17 -19.96 2.80
N PHE A 99 -20.78 -18.92 2.22
CA PHE A 99 -21.39 -19.00 0.89
C PHE A 99 -20.35 -19.30 -0.20
N ASP A 100 -19.15 -18.75 -0.08
CA ASP A 100 -18.05 -19.01 -1.00
C ASP A 100 -17.69 -20.50 -1.03
N GLY A 101 -17.71 -21.16 0.13
CA GLY A 101 -17.47 -22.60 0.26
C GLY A 101 -18.55 -23.45 -0.41
N ILE A 102 -19.83 -23.07 -0.27
CA ILE A 102 -20.94 -23.76 -0.95
C ILE A 102 -20.80 -23.60 -2.46
N LEU A 103 -20.57 -22.38 -2.93
CA LEU A 103 -20.44 -22.08 -4.35
C LEU A 103 -19.26 -22.82 -4.98
N TYR A 104 -18.10 -22.80 -4.32
CA TYR A 104 -16.91 -23.53 -4.76
C TYR A 104 -17.18 -25.03 -4.90
N ARG A 105 -17.76 -25.66 -3.88
CA ARG A 105 -18.06 -27.11 -3.90
C ARG A 105 -19.09 -27.46 -4.96
N PHE A 106 -20.10 -26.62 -5.15
CA PHE A 106 -21.11 -26.79 -6.18
C PHE A 106 -20.51 -26.75 -7.58
N THR A 107 -19.71 -25.72 -7.88
CA THR A 107 -19.01 -25.60 -9.16
C THR A 107 -18.06 -26.78 -9.39
N MET A 108 -17.29 -27.18 -8.38
CA MET A 108 -16.38 -28.32 -8.48
C MET A 108 -17.15 -29.62 -8.81
N THR A 109 -18.30 -29.84 -8.16
CA THR A 109 -19.14 -31.01 -8.41
C THR A 109 -19.65 -31.05 -9.85
N LEU A 110 -20.14 -29.91 -10.36
CA LEU A 110 -20.57 -29.78 -11.75
C LEU A 110 -19.45 -30.07 -12.74
N CYS A 111 -18.24 -29.55 -12.49
CA CYS A 111 -17.08 -29.80 -13.33
C CYS A 111 -16.72 -31.29 -13.38
N VAL A 112 -16.66 -31.96 -12.23
CA VAL A 112 -16.35 -33.40 -12.15
C VAL A 112 -17.41 -34.24 -12.85
N LEU A 113 -18.70 -33.94 -12.64
CA LEU A 113 -19.81 -34.61 -13.32
C LEU A 113 -19.76 -34.39 -14.84
N GLY A 114 -19.44 -33.17 -15.29
CA GLY A 114 -19.26 -32.86 -16.70
C GLY A 114 -18.13 -33.67 -17.33
N LEU A 115 -16.97 -33.75 -16.68
CA LEU A 115 -15.84 -34.56 -17.14
C LEU A 115 -16.18 -36.05 -17.21
N ALA A 116 -16.89 -36.57 -16.22
CA ALA A 116 -17.35 -37.97 -16.22
C ALA A 116 -18.33 -38.23 -17.38
N GLY A 117 -19.26 -37.30 -17.65
CA GLY A 117 -20.18 -37.40 -18.78
C GLY A 117 -19.48 -37.38 -20.13
N ILE A 118 -18.45 -36.54 -20.28
CA ILE A 118 -17.61 -36.51 -21.49
C ILE A 118 -16.87 -37.84 -21.64
N ALA A 119 -16.22 -38.34 -20.59
CA ALA A 119 -15.51 -39.61 -20.62
C ALA A 119 -16.43 -40.78 -20.99
N HIS A 120 -17.64 -40.84 -20.43
CA HIS A 120 -18.64 -41.85 -20.77
C HIS A 120 -19.08 -41.74 -22.24
N THR A 121 -19.27 -40.53 -22.75
CA THR A 121 -19.65 -40.30 -24.16
C THR A 121 -18.55 -40.76 -25.10
N ILE A 122 -17.29 -40.40 -24.81
CA ILE A 122 -16.12 -40.85 -25.56
C ILE A 122 -16.04 -42.37 -25.55
N TYR A 123 -16.13 -43.01 -24.38
CA TYR A 123 -16.06 -44.47 -24.26
C TYR A 123 -17.14 -45.17 -25.08
N LYS A 124 -18.39 -44.70 -24.98
CA LYS A 124 -19.54 -45.25 -25.70
C LYS A 124 -19.39 -45.14 -27.23
N HIS A 125 -18.67 -44.14 -27.73
CA HIS A 125 -18.48 -43.92 -29.17
C HIS A 125 -17.16 -44.47 -29.71
N ALA A 126 -16.13 -44.56 -28.87
CA ALA A 126 -14.82 -45.08 -29.24
C ALA A 126 -14.78 -46.61 -29.27
N VAL A 127 -15.56 -47.30 -28.44
CA VAL A 127 -15.57 -48.76 -28.39
C VAL A 127 -16.70 -49.31 -29.28
N PRO A 128 -16.38 -50.17 -30.27
CA PRO A 128 -17.40 -50.80 -31.10
C PRO A 128 -18.27 -51.71 -30.25
N LYS A 129 -19.59 -51.55 -30.36
CA LYS A 129 -20.53 -52.47 -29.72
C LYS A 129 -20.59 -53.76 -30.52
N LYS A 130 -20.38 -54.88 -29.84
CA LYS A 130 -20.60 -56.20 -30.43
C LYS A 130 -22.11 -56.41 -30.51
N ASN A 131 -22.63 -56.53 -31.73
CA ASN A 131 -23.99 -56.99 -32.01
C ASN A 131 -24.07 -58.50 -31.76
#